data_AF-A0A3N5EL98-F1
#
_entry.id   AF-A0A3N5EL98-F1
#
_cell.length_a   1.000
_cell.length_b   1.000
_cell.length_c   1.000
_cell.angle_alpha   90.00
_cell.angle_beta   90.00
_cell.angle_gamma   90.00
#
_symmetry.space_group_name_H-M   'P 1'
#
loop_
_entity.id
_entity.type
_entity.pdbx_description
1 polymer ?
#
loop_
_entity_poly.entity_id
_entity_poly.type
_entity_poly.pdbx_seq_one_letter_code
_entity_poly.pdbx_strand_id
1 'polypeptide(L)' 'MVFLKKILVTTDLSEFSLAAFEYASTASIFFNADIFLLYVREESPVARTKVHGEREPRGHAHGTEEEALKALK' A
#
# COMPACT_ATOMS: atom_id res chain seq x y z
N MET A 1 -8.82 -25.53 23.80
CA MET A 1 -9.07 -25.31 22.35
C MET A 1 -8.66 -23.90 22.02
N VAL A 2 -7.80 -23.69 21.02
CA VAL A 2 -7.31 -22.35 20.66
C VAL A 2 -8.32 -21.70 19.71
N PHE A 3 -8.76 -20.48 20.04
CA PHE A 3 -9.62 -19.68 19.17
C PHE A 3 -8.78 -18.63 18.44
N LEU A 4 -8.38 -18.95 17.22
CA LEU A 4 -7.69 -18.02 16.33
C LEU A 4 -8.73 -17.37 15.41
N LYS A 5 -9.05 -16.10 15.65
CA LYS A 5 -10.06 -15.36 14.85
C LYS A 5 -9.46 -14.49 13.75
N LYS A 6 -8.21 -14.06 13.91
CA LYS A 6 -7.53 -13.12 13.00
C LYS A 6 -6.08 -13.53 12.85
N ILE A 7 -5.59 -13.51 11.62
CA ILE A 7 -4.21 -13.80 11.25
C ILE A 7 -3.64 -12.56 10.56
N LEU A 8 -2.55 -12.00 11.09
CA LEU A 8 -1.80 -10.93 10.42
C LEU A 8 -0.65 -11.56 9.64
N VAL A 9 -0.64 -11.39 8.33
CA VAL A 9 0.43 -11.84 7.44
C VAL A 9 1.21 -10.62 6.99
N THR A 10 2.50 -10.56 7.31
CA THR A 10 3.39 -9.54 6.78
C THR A 10 3.90 -9.97 5.41
N THR A 11 3.90 -9.05 4.46
CA THR A 11 4.48 -9.25 3.14
C THR A 11 5.45 -8.13 2.80
N ASP A 12 6.55 -8.48 2.17
CA ASP A 12 7.48 -7.58 1.49
C ASP A 12 7.35 -7.70 -0.04
N LEU A 13 6.29 -8.37 -0.51
CA LEU A 13 6.02 -8.72 -1.91
C LEU A 13 7.07 -9.66 -2.53
N SER A 14 7.87 -10.35 -1.71
CA SER A 14 8.78 -11.40 -2.16
C SER A 14 8.10 -12.78 -2.21
N GLU A 15 8.68 -13.69 -2.99
CA GLU A 15 8.31 -15.12 -3.02
C GLU A 15 8.39 -15.79 -1.63
N PHE A 16 9.30 -15.31 -0.75
CA PHE A 16 9.40 -15.84 0.61
C PHE A 16 8.17 -15.48 1.45
N SER A 17 7.66 -14.26 1.29
CA SER A 17 6.44 -13.84 1.98
C SER A 17 5.18 -14.50 1.40
N LEU A 18 5.22 -14.93 0.13
CA LEU A 18 4.14 -15.71 -0.48
C LEU A 18 3.95 -17.06 0.23
N ALA A 19 5.04 -17.76 0.55
CA ALA A 19 4.96 -19.03 1.29
C ALA A 19 4.32 -18.87 2.68
N ALA A 20 4.57 -17.74 3.36
CA ALA A 20 3.91 -17.43 4.63
C ALA A 20 2.39 -17.19 4.45
N PHE A 21 2.00 -16.55 3.34
CA PHE A 21 0.60 -16.33 3.00
C PHE A 21 -0.14 -17.63 2.64
N GLU A 22 0.49 -18.55 1.92
CA GLU A 22 -0.08 -19.87 1.60
C GLU A 22 -0.33 -20.70 2.87
N TYR A 23 0.63 -20.68 3.80
CA TYR A 23 0.47 -21.32 5.09
C TYR A 23 -0.67 -20.70 5.92
N ALA A 24 -0.71 -19.36 5.98
CA ALA A 24 -1.77 -18.63 6.66
C ALA A 24 -3.17 -18.89 6.07
N SER A 25 -3.26 -19.05 4.75
CA SER A 25 -4.49 -19.42 4.03
C SER A 25 -5.00 -20.81 4.42
N THR A 26 -4.09 -21.75 4.60
CA THR A 26 -4.44 -23.08 5.11
C THR A 26 -4.94 -22.97 6.56
N ALA A 27 -4.23 -22.24 7.41
CA ALA A 27 -4.62 -22.03 8.81
C ALA A 27 -5.97 -21.29 8.94
N SER A 28 -6.25 -20.30 8.10
CA SER A 28 -7.51 -19.54 8.15
C SER A 28 -8.73 -20.43 7.90
N ILE A 29 -8.60 -21.42 7.01
CA ILE A 29 -9.65 -22.40 6.76
C ILE A 29 -9.87 -23.28 7.99
N PHE A 30 -8.80 -23.82 8.59
CA PHE A 30 -8.89 -24.68 9.77
C PHE A 30 -9.48 -23.97 11.00
N PHE A 31 -9.16 -22.70 11.19
CA PHE A 31 -9.60 -21.92 12.35
C PHE A 31 -10.80 -21.02 12.10
N ASN A 32 -11.32 -20.99 10.86
CA ASN A 32 -12.32 -20.01 10.41
C ASN A 32 -11.92 -18.57 10.80
N ALA A 33 -10.68 -18.21 10.46
CA ALA A 33 -10.05 -16.95 10.84
C ALA A 33 -9.96 -15.99 9.65
N ASP A 34 -10.05 -14.69 9.90
CA ASP A 34 -9.82 -13.66 8.88
C ASP A 34 -8.32 -13.43 8.67
N ILE A 35 -7.90 -13.21 7.42
CA ILE A 35 -6.51 -12.83 7.09
C ILE A 35 -6.43 -11.32 6.84
N PHE A 36 -5.47 -10.68 7.49
CA PHE A 36 -5.07 -9.30 7.26
C PHE A 36 -3.66 -9.29 6.69
N LEU A 37 -3.48 -8.67 5.53
CA LEU A 37 -2.19 -8.54 4.87
C LEU A 37 -1.57 -7.18 5.20
N LEU A 38 -0.31 -7.17 5.65
CA LEU A 38 0.45 -5.96 5.99
C LEU A 38 1.69 -5.87 5.10
N TYR A 39 1.72 -4.84 4.25
CA TYR A 39 2.92 -4.42 3.54
C TYR A 39 3.49 -3.17 4.20
N VAL A 40 4.76 -3.21 4.61
CA VAL A 40 5.45 -2.04 5.16
C VAL A 40 6.19 -1.35 4.02
N ARG A 41 5.73 -0.15 3.66
CA ARG A 41 6.42 0.70 2.69
C ARG A 41 7.41 1.60 3.43
N GLU A 42 8.69 1.48 3.13
CA GLU A 42 9.66 2.47 3.58
C GLU A 42 9.41 3.79 2.86
N GLU A 43 9.20 4.86 3.62
CA GLU A 43 9.22 6.20 3.06
C GLU A 43 10.67 6.58 2.72
N SER A 44 10.90 7.05 1.50
CA SER A 44 12.17 7.68 1.14
C SER A 44 12.46 8.81 2.14
N PRO A 45 13.72 8.98 2.61
CA PRO A 45 14.08 10.06 3.54
C PRO A 45 13.74 11.47 3.02
N VAL A 46 13.48 11.63 1.72
CA VAL A 46 13.03 12.88 1.09
C VAL A 46 11.59 13.25 1.47
N ALA A 47 10.76 12.30 1.90
CA ALA A 47 9.37 12.54 2.28
C ALA A 47 9.21 13.18 3.66
N ARG A 48 10.21 13.05 4.55
CA ARG A 48 10.16 13.57 5.93
C ARG A 48 10.28 15.09 6.03
N THR A 49 10.61 15.78 4.94
CA THR A 49 10.75 17.24 4.92
C THR A 49 9.43 17.99 4.73
N LYS A 50 8.33 17.31 4.37
CA LYS A 50 7.01 17.95 4.36
C LYS A 50 6.38 17.84 5.74
N VAL A 51 6.60 18.87 6.57
CA VAL A 51 5.84 19.13 7.79
C VAL A 51 4.36 18.98 7.48
N HIS A 52 3.69 18.13 8.23
CA HIS A 52 2.29 17.72 8.08
C HIS A 52 1.34 18.88 8.45
N GLY A 53 1.39 19.97 7.67
CA GLY A 53 0.65 21.22 7.96
C GLY A 53 0.08 21.91 6.72
N GLU A 54 0.63 21.71 5.53
CA GLU A 54 0.06 22.29 4.31
C GLU A 54 -0.57 21.21 3.43
N ARG A 55 -1.89 21.09 3.55
CA ARG A 55 -2.73 20.40 2.58
C ARG A 55 -2.66 21.20 1.28
N GLU A 56 -1.75 20.84 0.38
CA GLU A 56 -1.76 21.41 -0.97
C GLU A 56 -3.15 21.18 -1.60
N PRO A 57 -3.82 22.23 -2.10
CA PRO A 57 -5.07 22.05 -2.80
C PRO A 57 -4.77 21.18 -4.03
N ARG A 58 -5.53 20.09 -4.19
CA ARG A 58 -5.49 19.25 -5.39
C ARG A 58 -5.99 20.08 -6.58
N GLY A 59 -5.13 20.94 -7.10
CA GLY A 59 -5.31 21.57 -8.39
C GLY A 59 -4.99 20.55 -9.46
N HIS A 60 -6.00 19.84 -9.95
CA HIS A 60 -5.94 19.30 -11.31
C HIS A 60 -5.95 20.51 -12.25
N ALA A 61 -4.77 21.03 -12.59
CA ALA A 61 -4.63 21.99 -13.67
C ALA A 61 -4.95 21.26 -14.97
N HIS A 62 -6.18 21.42 -15.47
CA HIS A 62 -6.50 21.13 -16.85
C HIS A 62 -5.77 22.16 -17.71
N GLY A 63 -4.55 21.83 -18.16
CA GLY A 63 -3.91 22.58 -19.23
C GLY A 63 -4.79 22.46 -20.47
N THR A 64 -5.24 23.58 -21.02
CA THR A 64 -5.97 23.60 -22.29
C THR A 64 -5.02 23.29 -23.43
N GLU A 65 -5.54 22.67 -24.49
CA GLU A 65 -4.78 22.22 -25.67
C GLU A 65 -3.95 23.36 -26.32
N GLU A 66 -4.40 24.60 -26.15
CA GLU A 66 -3.74 25.81 -26.65
C GLU A 66 -2.37 26.08 -26.00
N GLU A 67 -2.19 25.74 -24.71
CA GLU A 67 -0.91 25.89 -24.02
C GLU A 67 0.11 24.83 -24.46
N ALA A 68 -0.35 23.61 -24.74
CA ALA A 68 0.51 22.53 -25.23
C ALA A 68 1.05 22.83 -26.64
N LEU A 69 0.23 23.44 -27.51
CA LEU A 69 0.61 23.82 -28.87
C LEU A 69 1.65 24.95 -28.90
N LYS A 70 1.62 25.85 -27.91
CA LYS A 70 2.56 26.98 -27.83
C LYS A 70 3.98 26.56 -27.41
N ALA A 71 4.11 25.42 -26.71
CA ALA A 71 5.40 24.88 -26.27
C ALA A 71 6.18 24.14 -27.38
N LEU A 72 5.59 23.94 -28.56
CA LEU A 72 6.19 23.24 -29.70
C LEU A 72 6.78 24.19 -30.78
N LYS A 73 6.80 25.50 -30.54
CA LYS A 73 7.46 26.51 -31.39
C LYS A 73 8.71 27.04 -30.71
#